data_AF-A0A1G8I6A9-F1
#
_entry.id   AF-A0A1G8I6A9-F1
#
_cell.length_a   1.000
_cell.length_b   1.000
_cell.length_c   1.000
_cell.angle_alpha   90.00
_cell.angle_beta   90.00
_cell.angle_gamma   90.00
#
_symmetry.space_group_name_H-M   'P 1'
#
loop_
_entity.id
_entity.type
_entity.pdbx_description
1 polymer ?
#
loop_
_entity_poly.entity_id
_entity_poly.type
_entity_poly.pdbx_seq_one_letter_code
_entity_poly.pdbx_strand_id
1 'polypeptide(L)'
;MILGLRVSQLKATNPHFRWSGGEKDAETIFSALGNSDVDYIHLSDDDAATSGFGEGTMTMSKAVKKFTDVSVIACGSLSNPEKAASLIDQQAADFVAIARQALANPDTPNRVRKNRNLDDFDKEKIILPKAYVKDFELEQELVRED
;
A
#
# COMPACT_ATOMS: atom_id res chain seq x y z
N MET A 1 7.15 3.29 23.75
CA MET A 1 7.51 2.55 22.52
C MET A 1 6.28 2.64 21.61
N ILE A 2 6.45 2.88 20.31
CA ILE A 2 5.30 2.90 19.37
C ILE A 2 5.14 1.48 18.81
N LEU A 3 3.93 0.91 18.89
CA LEU A 3 3.53 -0.35 18.31
C LEU A 3 2.51 -0.12 17.20
N GLY A 4 2.77 -0.63 16.00
CA GLY A 4 1.83 -0.53 14.90
C GLY A 4 1.60 -1.86 14.19
N LEU A 5 0.41 -1.99 13.60
CA LEU A 5 -0.02 -3.21 12.94
C LEU A 5 -0.38 -2.92 11.48
N ARG A 6 0.15 -3.74 10.56
CA ARG A 6 -0.19 -3.64 9.14
C ARG A 6 -1.22 -4.70 8.75
N VAL A 7 -2.39 -4.27 8.26
CA VAL A 7 -3.54 -5.15 7.96
C VAL A 7 -3.86 -5.11 6.48
N SER A 8 -4.14 -6.28 5.91
CA SER A 8 -4.63 -6.46 4.54
C SER A 8 -5.78 -7.45 4.57
N GLN A 9 -6.85 -7.18 3.81
CA GLN A 9 -7.78 -8.24 3.45
C GLN A 9 -7.34 -8.98 2.18
N LEU A 10 -6.53 -8.34 1.32
CA LEU A 10 -5.98 -8.97 0.11
C LEU A 10 -5.08 -10.15 0.47
N LYS A 11 -5.01 -11.15 -0.42
CA LYS A 11 -4.13 -12.31 -0.28
C LYS A 11 -3.07 -12.28 -1.38
N ALA A 12 -1.86 -12.73 -1.07
CA ALA A 12 -0.77 -12.82 -2.04
C ALA A 12 -1.14 -13.66 -3.30
N THR A 13 -1.98 -14.68 -3.12
CA THR A 13 -2.49 -15.54 -4.18
C THR A 13 -3.86 -15.13 -4.73
N ASN A 14 -4.54 -14.17 -4.09
CA ASN A 14 -5.83 -13.66 -4.54
C ASN A 14 -5.95 -12.16 -4.20
N PRO A 15 -5.53 -11.26 -5.12
CA PRO A 15 -5.58 -9.82 -4.90
C PRO A 15 -7.01 -9.27 -4.90
N HIS A 16 -8.00 -10.03 -5.35
CA HIS A 16 -9.41 -9.64 -5.33
C HIS A 16 -10.16 -10.17 -4.10
N PHE A 17 -9.50 -10.93 -3.23
CA PHE A 17 -10.14 -11.40 -2.01
C PHE A 17 -10.57 -10.21 -1.15
N ARG A 18 -11.78 -10.31 -0.62
CA ARG A 18 -12.34 -9.40 0.39
C ARG A 18 -12.91 -10.25 1.53
N TRP A 19 -12.98 -9.69 2.73
CA TRP A 19 -13.62 -10.39 3.85
C TRP A 19 -15.07 -10.74 3.50
N SER A 20 -15.46 -11.99 3.68
CA SER A 20 -16.75 -12.51 3.23
C SER A 20 -17.94 -11.88 3.97
N GLY A 21 -17.76 -11.45 5.21
CA GLY A 21 -18.76 -10.70 5.98
C GLY A 21 -18.72 -9.19 5.73
N GLY A 22 -17.86 -8.71 4.82
CA GLY A 22 -17.78 -7.31 4.42
C GLY A 22 -17.57 -6.37 5.60
N GLU A 23 -18.40 -5.33 5.71
CA GLU A 23 -18.32 -4.34 6.78
C GLU A 23 -18.51 -4.92 8.19
N LYS A 24 -19.22 -6.05 8.34
CA LYS A 24 -19.42 -6.71 9.63
C LYS A 24 -18.13 -7.39 10.13
N ASP A 25 -17.38 -7.99 9.21
CA ASP A 25 -16.04 -8.52 9.54
C ASP A 25 -15.10 -7.35 9.88
N ALA A 26 -15.21 -6.23 9.16
CA ALA A 26 -14.43 -5.02 9.44
C ALA A 26 -14.73 -4.44 10.83
N GLU A 27 -16.00 -4.35 11.21
CA GLU A 27 -16.42 -3.95 12.56
C GLU A 27 -15.79 -4.85 13.63
N THR A 28 -15.90 -6.16 13.44
CA THR A 28 -15.36 -7.14 14.39
C THR A 28 -13.84 -7.01 14.53
N ILE A 29 -13.13 -6.97 13.41
CA ILE A 29 -11.66 -6.91 13.38
C ILE A 29 -11.16 -5.58 13.94
N PHE A 30 -11.68 -4.46 13.44
CA PHE A 30 -11.18 -3.15 13.83
C PHE A 30 -11.59 -2.79 15.25
N SER A 31 -12.79 -3.13 15.72
CA SER A 31 -13.14 -2.93 17.14
C SER A 31 -12.22 -3.74 18.06
N ALA A 32 -11.85 -4.97 17.69
CA ALA A 32 -10.89 -5.76 18.47
C ALA A 32 -9.49 -5.12 18.50
N LEU A 33 -9.02 -4.61 17.35
CA LEU A 33 -7.74 -3.90 17.28
C LEU A 33 -7.76 -2.56 18.03
N GLY A 34 -8.86 -1.80 17.95
CA GLY A 34 -9.03 -0.54 18.67
C GLY A 34 -9.08 -0.69 20.19
N ASN A 35 -9.48 -1.87 20.68
CA ASN A 35 -9.44 -2.22 22.11
C ASN A 35 -8.09 -2.79 22.56
N SER A 36 -7.07 -2.78 21.70
CA SER A 36 -5.71 -3.20 22.04
C SER A 36 -4.77 -2.00 22.17
N ASP A 37 -3.54 -2.22 22.66
CA ASP A 37 -2.53 -1.17 22.87
C ASP A 37 -1.76 -0.79 21.58
N VAL A 38 -2.36 -0.94 20.39
CA VAL A 38 -1.73 -0.52 19.14
C VAL A 38 -1.87 0.99 18.94
N ASP A 39 -0.78 1.66 18.61
CA ASP A 39 -0.75 3.11 18.40
C ASP A 39 -1.23 3.50 17.00
N TYR A 40 -1.05 2.62 16.01
CA TYR A 40 -1.53 2.85 14.64
C TYR A 40 -1.87 1.57 13.87
N ILE A 41 -2.80 1.71 12.93
CA ILE A 41 -3.17 0.70 11.95
C ILE A 41 -2.74 1.20 10.56
N HIS A 42 -1.83 0.46 9.93
CA HIS A 42 -1.42 0.69 8.55
C HIS A 42 -2.16 -0.26 7.63
N LEU A 43 -3.06 0.26 6.81
CA LEU A 43 -3.82 -0.55 5.87
C LEU A 43 -3.00 -0.84 4.62
N SER A 44 -3.20 -2.02 4.04
CA SER A 44 -2.68 -2.40 2.73
C SER A 44 -3.87 -2.77 1.85
N ASP A 45 -4.14 -1.92 0.87
CA ASP A 45 -5.22 -2.11 -0.10
C ASP A 45 -4.69 -1.95 -1.54
N ASP A 46 -5.49 -2.36 -2.53
CA ASP A 46 -5.15 -2.16 -3.94
C ASP A 46 -5.35 -0.68 -4.34
N ASP A 47 -6.46 -0.10 -3.90
CA ASP A 47 -6.78 1.31 -3.97
C ASP A 47 -7.49 1.79 -2.69
N ALA A 48 -6.80 2.60 -1.89
CA ALA A 48 -7.32 3.06 -0.61
C ALA A 48 -8.53 4.03 -0.73
N ALA A 49 -8.82 4.52 -1.94
CA ALA A 49 -9.92 5.45 -2.20
C ALA A 49 -11.22 4.77 -2.66
N THR A 50 -11.21 3.46 -2.88
CA THR A 50 -12.38 2.71 -3.37
C THR A 50 -13.07 1.95 -2.24
N SER A 51 -14.29 1.47 -2.51
CA SER A 51 -15.05 0.69 -1.53
C SER A 51 -14.31 -0.60 -1.15
N GLY A 52 -14.08 -0.77 0.15
CA GLY A 52 -13.25 -1.85 0.68
C GLY A 52 -13.98 -3.18 0.79
N PHE A 53 -15.32 -3.19 0.86
CA PHE A 53 -16.10 -4.38 1.21
C PHE A 53 -17.18 -4.73 0.17
N GLY A 54 -16.98 -4.28 -1.08
CA GLY A 54 -17.96 -4.38 -2.17
C GLY A 54 -18.49 -3.01 -2.60
N GLU A 55 -19.17 -2.94 -3.74
CA GLU A 55 -19.66 -1.68 -4.29
C GLU A 55 -20.57 -0.93 -3.31
N GLY A 56 -20.34 0.38 -3.14
CA GLY A 56 -21.14 1.24 -2.26
C GLY A 56 -20.81 1.13 -0.77
N THR A 57 -19.88 0.27 -0.37
CA THR A 57 -19.41 0.17 1.02
C THR A 57 -18.37 1.23 1.37
N MET A 58 -18.09 1.38 2.66
CA MET A 58 -16.97 2.19 3.15
C MET A 58 -15.64 1.73 2.57
N THR A 59 -14.68 2.65 2.45
CA THR A 59 -13.26 2.28 2.26
C THR A 59 -12.77 1.55 3.51
N MET A 60 -11.72 0.73 3.40
CA MET A 60 -11.12 0.11 4.61
C MET A 60 -10.69 1.18 5.63
N SER A 61 -10.15 2.31 5.17
CA SER A 61 -9.68 3.40 6.01
C SER A 61 -10.81 4.08 6.79
N LYS A 62 -11.95 4.34 6.14
CA LYS A 62 -13.16 4.84 6.81
C LYS A 62 -13.72 3.85 7.84
N ALA A 63 -13.63 2.54 7.57
CA ALA A 63 -14.04 1.54 8.55
C ALA A 63 -13.16 1.56 9.81
N VAL A 64 -11.83 1.70 9.68
CA VAL A 64 -10.96 1.84 10.86
C VAL A 64 -11.30 3.10 11.65
N LYS A 65 -11.45 4.26 10.98
CA LYS A 65 -11.84 5.53 11.64
C LYS A 65 -13.21 5.47 12.29
N LYS A 66 -14.12 4.63 11.80
CA LYS A 66 -15.47 4.45 12.36
C LYS A 66 -15.46 3.58 13.61
N PHE A 67 -14.62 2.55 13.65
CA PHE A 67 -14.67 1.53 14.70
C PHE A 67 -13.52 1.66 15.73
N THR A 68 -12.61 2.62 15.54
CA THR A 68 -11.46 2.85 16.43
C THR A 68 -11.07 4.33 16.46
N ASP A 69 -10.45 4.77 17.55
CA ASP A 69 -9.78 6.07 17.66
C ASP A 69 -8.27 6.01 17.34
N VAL A 70 -7.79 4.85 16.87
CA VAL A 70 -6.38 4.59 16.56
C VAL A 70 -5.97 5.34 15.28
N SER A 71 -4.72 5.81 15.23
CA SER A 71 -4.19 6.50 14.05
C SER A 71 -4.15 5.58 12.82
N VAL A 72 -4.60 6.08 11.66
CA VAL A 72 -4.73 5.29 10.43
C VAL A 72 -3.73 5.76 9.38
N ILE A 73 -2.96 4.81 8.83
CA ILE A 73 -2.12 5.02 7.66
C ILE A 73 -2.75 4.29 6.47
N ALA A 74 -3.26 5.05 5.49
CA ALA A 74 -3.82 4.48 4.26
C ALA A 74 -2.72 4.15 3.23
N CYS A 75 -2.81 3.00 2.56
CA CYS A 75 -1.91 2.60 1.47
C CYS A 75 -2.71 1.89 0.38
N GLY A 76 -2.45 2.24 -0.88
CA GLY A 76 -3.08 1.62 -2.06
C GLY A 76 -3.38 2.65 -3.13
N SER A 77 -2.67 2.61 -4.26
CA SER A 77 -2.88 3.52 -5.41
C SER A 77 -3.01 5.01 -5.09
N LEU A 78 -2.18 5.50 -4.15
CA LEU A 78 -2.07 6.90 -3.71
C LEU A 78 -0.87 7.63 -4.33
N SER A 79 -0.53 7.30 -5.57
CA SER A 79 0.57 7.92 -6.31
C SER A 79 0.33 9.39 -6.66
N ASN A 80 -0.93 9.74 -6.89
CA ASN A 80 -1.35 11.09 -7.18
C ASN A 80 -1.49 11.89 -5.86
N PRO A 81 -0.76 13.01 -5.69
CA PRO A 81 -0.80 13.79 -4.46
C PRO A 81 -2.18 14.34 -4.11
N GLU A 82 -2.98 14.78 -5.09
CA GLU A 82 -4.33 15.31 -4.83
C GLU A 82 -5.26 14.22 -4.28
N LYS A 83 -5.20 13.02 -4.86
CA LYS A 83 -5.94 11.85 -4.38
C LYS A 83 -5.51 11.49 -2.96
N ALA A 84 -4.21 11.45 -2.68
CA ALA A 84 -3.68 11.14 -1.35
C ALA A 84 -4.13 12.19 -0.31
N ALA A 85 -4.06 13.48 -0.66
CA ALA A 85 -4.53 14.58 0.20
C ALA A 85 -6.04 14.47 0.46
N SER A 86 -6.84 14.12 -0.55
CA SER A 86 -8.29 14.00 -0.40
C SER A 86 -8.73 12.98 0.67
N LEU A 87 -7.94 11.94 0.92
CA LEU A 87 -8.22 10.97 1.98
C LEU A 87 -8.04 11.58 3.37
N ILE A 88 -7.02 12.43 3.53
CA ILE A 88 -6.75 13.15 4.78
C ILE A 88 -7.80 14.24 4.98
N ASP A 89 -8.12 15.02 3.94
CA ASP A 89 -9.12 16.10 3.99
C ASP A 89 -10.52 15.56 4.36
N GLN A 90 -10.86 14.36 3.89
CA GLN A 90 -12.10 13.66 4.22
C GLN A 90 -12.07 12.95 5.58
N GLN A 91 -11.00 13.10 6.35
CA GLN A 91 -10.75 12.41 7.63
C GLN A 91 -10.83 10.88 7.51
N ALA A 92 -10.58 10.34 6.30
CA ALA A 92 -10.56 8.91 6.05
C ALA A 92 -9.23 8.27 6.48
N ALA A 93 -8.16 9.05 6.62
CA ALA A 93 -6.86 8.61 7.14
C ALA A 93 -6.13 9.77 7.82
N ASP A 94 -5.25 9.45 8.79
CA ASP A 94 -4.41 10.44 9.46
C ASP A 94 -3.07 10.62 8.71
N PHE A 95 -2.60 9.54 8.06
CA PHE A 95 -1.44 9.54 7.20
C PHE A 95 -1.69 8.71 5.93
N VAL A 96 -0.84 8.93 4.92
CA VAL A 96 -0.82 8.14 3.69
C VAL A 96 0.58 7.57 3.46
N ALA A 97 0.66 6.31 3.06
CA ALA A 97 1.90 5.66 2.68
C ALA A 97 2.05 5.67 1.15
N ILE A 98 3.17 6.22 0.68
CA ILE A 98 3.49 6.36 -0.75
C ILE A 98 4.80 5.64 -1.04
N ALA A 99 4.75 4.55 -1.80
CA ALA A 99 5.92 3.73 -2.12
C ALA A 99 6.48 4.00 -3.52
N ARG A 100 5.68 3.73 -4.57
CA ARG A 100 6.11 3.82 -5.97
C ARG A 100 6.73 5.18 -6.33
N GLN A 101 6.08 6.27 -5.91
CA GLN A 101 6.57 7.63 -6.17
C GLN A 101 7.82 7.93 -5.36
N ALA A 102 7.93 7.45 -4.12
CA ALA A 102 9.14 7.61 -3.31
C ALA A 102 10.34 6.87 -3.92
N LEU A 103 10.11 5.74 -4.60
CA LEU A 103 11.15 5.02 -5.33
C LEU A 103 11.56 5.73 -6.63
N ALA A 104 10.58 6.23 -7.40
CA ALA A 104 10.85 6.98 -8.63
C ALA A 104 11.43 8.37 -8.36
N ASN A 105 11.05 8.99 -7.24
CA ASN A 105 11.44 10.33 -6.81
C ASN A 105 11.77 10.28 -5.32
N PRO A 106 13.04 10.05 -4.93
CA PRO A 106 13.45 10.06 -3.52
C PRO A 106 13.11 11.36 -2.78
N ASP A 107 12.93 12.46 -3.53
CA ASP A 107 12.53 13.78 -3.04
C ASP A 107 11.02 14.08 -3.20
N THR A 108 10.17 13.05 -3.33
CA THR A 108 8.70 13.18 -3.50
C THR A 108 8.08 14.27 -2.62
N PRO A 109 8.31 14.33 -1.28
CA PRO A 109 7.71 15.38 -0.44
C PRO A 109 8.10 16.80 -0.86
N ASN A 110 9.35 17.01 -1.29
CA ASN A 110 9.82 18.30 -1.75
C ASN A 110 9.25 18.69 -3.11
N ARG A 111 9.09 17.72 -4.02
CA ARG A 111 8.47 17.94 -5.32
C ARG A 111 7.01 18.33 -5.18
N VAL A 112 6.24 17.58 -4.39
CA VAL A 112 4.83 17.88 -4.09
C VAL A 112 4.70 19.28 -3.49
N ARG A 113 5.49 19.60 -2.44
CA ARG A 113 5.48 20.92 -1.79
C ARG A 113 5.83 22.08 -2.72
N LYS A 114 6.67 21.86 -3.73
CA LYS A 114 7.09 22.86 -4.72
C LYS A 114 6.28 22.81 -6.02
N ASN A 115 5.21 22.02 -6.06
CA ASN A 115 4.38 21.77 -7.24
C ASN A 115 5.20 21.39 -8.48
N ARG A 116 6.16 20.47 -8.29
CA ARG A 116 7.01 19.90 -9.35
C ARG A 116 6.46 18.56 -9.81
N ASN A 117 6.68 18.25 -11.08
CA ASN A 117 6.30 16.97 -11.66
C ASN A 117 6.99 15.79 -10.94
N LEU A 118 6.27 14.68 -10.85
CA LEU A 118 6.77 13.42 -10.32
C LEU A 118 7.10 12.46 -11.47
N ASP A 119 8.30 11.89 -11.37
CA ASP A 119 8.78 10.68 -12.04
C ASP A 119 7.71 9.58 -12.07
N ASP A 120 7.35 9.03 -13.23
CA ASP A 120 6.56 7.79 -13.26
C ASP A 120 7.39 6.62 -12.70
N PHE A 121 6.73 5.70 -12.00
CA PHE A 121 7.38 4.51 -11.48
C PHE A 121 7.61 3.49 -12.60
N ASP A 122 8.87 3.35 -13.02
CA ASP A 122 9.33 2.35 -13.96
C ASP A 122 9.81 1.09 -13.21
N LYS A 123 8.95 0.06 -13.17
CA LYS A 123 9.24 -1.21 -12.48
C LYS A 123 10.51 -1.88 -12.99
N GLU A 124 10.72 -1.89 -14.30
CA GLU A 124 11.82 -2.57 -14.97
C GLU A 124 13.17 -1.94 -14.59
N LYS A 125 13.20 -0.60 -14.53
CA LYS A 125 14.42 0.13 -14.18
C LYS A 125 14.70 0.17 -12.68
N ILE A 126 13.66 0.21 -11.84
CA ILE A 126 13.81 0.55 -10.43
C ILE A 126 13.91 -0.70 -9.54
N ILE A 127 13.08 -1.72 -9.76
CA ILE A 127 12.96 -2.84 -8.80
C ILE A 127 13.28 -4.21 -9.38
N LEU A 128 13.28 -4.38 -10.71
CA LEU A 128 13.63 -5.68 -11.26
C LEU A 128 15.12 -5.92 -11.14
N PRO A 129 15.52 -7.10 -10.63
CA PRO A 129 16.91 -7.46 -10.60
C PRO A 129 17.42 -7.53 -12.04
N LYS A 130 18.64 -7.05 -12.27
CA LYS A 130 19.34 -7.34 -13.50
C LYS A 130 19.72 -8.81 -13.47
N ALA A 131 19.06 -9.63 -14.30
CA ALA A 131 19.54 -10.95 -14.59
C ALA A 131 20.89 -10.79 -15.31
N TYR A 132 21.97 -11.07 -14.59
CA TYR A 132 23.33 -10.92 -15.09
C TYR A 132 24.00 -12.29 -15.00
N VAL A 133 24.38 -12.82 -16.17
CA VAL A 133 25.28 -13.96 -16.27
C VAL A 133 26.69 -13.41 -16.16
N LYS A 134 27.51 -13.98 -15.27
CA LYS A 134 28.88 -13.52 -15.07
C LYS A 134 29.71 -13.88 -16.29
N ASP A 135 30.70 -13.05 -16.61
CA ASP A 135 31.49 -13.22 -17.84
C ASP A 135 32.11 -14.62 -17.95
N PHE A 136 32.66 -15.17 -16.86
CA PHE A 136 33.25 -16.53 -16.88
C PHE A 136 32.23 -17.66 -17.11
N GLU A 137 30.95 -17.45 -16.80
CA GLU A 137 29.88 -18.44 -17.04
C GLU A 137 29.56 -18.52 -18.54
N LEU A 138 29.78 -17.42 -19.29
CA LEU A 138 29.64 -17.37 -20.75
C LEU A 138 30.84 -18.00 -21.48
N GLU A 139 32.00 -18.04 -20.82
CA GLU A 139 33.24 -18.59 -21.36
C GLU A 139 33.37 -20.11 -21.14
N GLN A 140 32.41 -20.75 -20.47
CA GLN A 140 32.45 -22.19 -20.22
C GLN A 140 32.29 -22.97 -21.53
N GLU A 141 33.18 -23.94 -21.74
CA GLU A 141 33.08 -24.88 -22.86
C GLU A 141 31.92 -25.85 -22.59
N LEU A 142 30.88 -25.76 -23.42
CA LEU A 142 29.70 -26.62 -23.31
C LEU A 142 29.87 -27.87 -24.17
N VAL A 143 29.78 -29.05 -23.55
CA VAL A 143 29.63 -30.30 -24.28
C VAL A 143 28.23 -30.31 -24.89
N ARG A 144 28.14 -30.44 -26.22
CA ARG A 144 26.87 -30.56 -26.94
C ARG A 144 26.61 -32.04 -27.22
N GLU A 145 25.35 -32.44 -27.17
CA GLU A 145 24.94 -33.76 -27.66
C GLU A 145 25.07 -33.80 -29.19
N ASP A 146 25.54 -34.94 -29.71
CA ASP A 146 25.78 -35.20 -31.14
C ASP A 146 24.48 -35.24 -31.97
#